data_AF-A0A3A5Q340-F1
#
_entry.id   AF-A0A3A5Q340-F1
#
_cell.length_a   1.000
_cell.length_b   1.000
_cell.length_c   1.000
_cell.angle_alpha   90.00
_cell.angle_beta   90.00
_cell.angle_gamma   90.00
#
_symmetry.space_group_name_H-M   'P 1'
#
loop_
_entity.id
_entity.type
_entity.pdbx_description
1 polymer ?
#
loop_
_entity_poly.entity_id
_entity_poly.type
_entity_poly.pdbx_seq_one_letter_code
_entity_poly.pdbx_strand_id
1 'polypeptide(L)'
;MSEITVSRQTGLVGMLMKVNVYINGECVANLSKDETVTLPLPEGLNMVKVYVDQRGAFTRSKEVIVKAGQTAIIKGSAWKTFLGFFGRILGIPYLSIEVTD
;
A
#
# COMPACT_ATOMS: atom_id res chain seq x y z
N MET A 1 -12.07 15.49 -12.40
CA MET A 1 -11.13 14.38 -12.62
C MET A 1 -11.31 13.44 -11.44
N SER A 2 -11.47 12.14 -11.66
CA SER A 2 -11.64 11.18 -10.56
C SER A 2 -10.28 10.93 -9.90
N GLU A 3 -10.24 10.78 -8.58
CA GLU A 3 -8.99 10.57 -7.83
C GLU A 3 -9.18 9.57 -6.70
N ILE A 4 -8.06 9.04 -6.18
CA ILE A 4 -8.01 8.27 -4.94
C ILE A 4 -7.00 8.90 -3.99
N THR A 5 -7.17 8.68 -2.69
CA THR A 5 -6.17 9.05 -1.69
C THR A 5 -5.41 7.81 -1.24
N VAL A 6 -4.10 7.93 -1.06
CA VAL A 6 -3.27 6.85 -0.51
C VAL A 6 -2.53 7.41 0.69
N SER A 7 -2.76 6.81 1.86
CA SER A 7 -2.17 7.24 3.14
C SER A 7 -1.34 6.14 3.75
N ARG A 8 -0.09 6.43 4.11
CA ARG A 8 0.80 5.46 4.74
C ARG A 8 0.75 5.55 6.26
N GLN A 9 0.04 4.64 6.90
CA GLN A 9 -0.12 4.58 8.36
C GLN A 9 0.52 3.30 8.93
N THR A 10 1.84 3.19 8.79
CA THR A 10 2.59 1.97 9.15
C THR A 10 3.09 1.94 10.60
N GLY A 11 2.85 2.98 11.40
CA GLY A 11 3.34 3.09 12.78
C GLY A 11 4.87 3.03 12.91
N LEU A 12 5.39 2.65 14.07
CA LEU A 12 6.83 2.52 14.32
C LEU A 12 7.49 1.39 13.50
N VAL A 13 6.73 0.37 13.10
CA VAL A 13 7.26 -0.86 12.48
C VAL A 13 7.73 -0.65 11.03
N GLY A 14 7.30 0.43 10.38
CA GLY A 14 7.66 0.75 8.99
C GLY A 14 8.83 1.73 8.80
N MET A 15 9.58 2.10 9.85
CA MET A 15 10.30 3.38 9.88
C MET A 15 11.45 3.59 8.87
N LEU A 16 12.07 2.54 8.32
CA LEU A 16 13.38 2.70 7.66
C LEU A 16 13.36 2.83 6.13
N MET A 17 12.29 2.43 5.44
CA MET A 17 12.25 2.50 3.97
C MET A 17 10.92 3.08 3.46
N LYS A 18 11.00 3.77 2.31
CA LYS A 18 9.85 4.27 1.57
C LYS A 18 9.03 3.12 0.97
N VAL A 19 7.75 3.37 0.74
CA VAL A 19 6.81 2.41 0.17
C VAL A 19 6.43 2.86 -1.24
N ASN A 20 6.63 2.00 -2.23
CA ASN A 20 6.15 2.27 -3.58
C ASN A 20 4.66 1.93 -3.66
N VAL A 21 3.91 2.81 -4.32
CA VAL A 21 2.49 2.63 -4.61
C VAL A 21 2.35 2.34 -6.08
N TYR A 22 1.66 1.24 -6.38
CA TYR A 22 1.38 0.83 -7.74
C TYR A 22 -0.10 0.93 -8.04
N ILE A 23 -0.43 1.57 -9.16
CA ILE A 23 -1.78 1.64 -9.71
C ILE A 23 -1.78 0.90 -11.04
N ASN A 24 -2.62 -0.13 -11.17
CA ASN A 24 -2.70 -0.97 -12.37
C ASN A 24 -1.34 -1.53 -12.86
N GLY A 25 -0.38 -1.72 -11.96
CA GLY A 25 0.96 -2.24 -12.27
C GLY A 25 2.03 -1.17 -12.48
N GLU A 26 1.68 0.11 -12.54
CA GLU A 26 2.64 1.21 -12.68
C GLU A 26 2.99 1.83 -11.32
N CYS A 27 4.28 2.08 -11.07
CA CYS A 27 4.74 2.75 -9.86
C CYS A 27 4.49 4.26 -9.96
N VAL A 28 3.50 4.77 -9.23
CA VAL A 28 3.03 6.15 -9.35
C VAL A 28 3.41 7.05 -8.18
N ALA A 29 3.77 6.48 -7.03
CA ALA A 29 4.20 7.24 -5.87
C ALA A 29 5.19 6.46 -4.99
N ASN A 30 5.97 7.19 -4.20
CA ASN A 30 6.95 6.63 -3.27
C ASN A 30 6.85 7.33 -1.91
N LEU A 31 6.10 6.73 -0.99
CA LEU A 31 5.66 7.36 0.26
C LEU A 31 6.63 7.14 1.41
N SER A 32 7.01 8.26 2.02
CA SER A 32 7.67 8.36 3.32
C SER A 32 6.69 8.00 4.45
N LYS A 33 7.21 7.82 5.66
CA LYS A 33 6.37 7.50 6.83
C LYS A 33 5.31 8.58 7.04
N ASP A 34 4.06 8.17 7.29
CA ASP A 34 2.92 9.04 7.60
C ASP A 34 2.56 10.02 6.45
N GLU A 35 3.12 9.80 5.25
CA GLU A 35 2.82 10.58 4.05
C GLU A 35 1.48 10.17 3.44
N THR A 36 0.74 11.15 2.96
CA THR A 36 -0.52 10.97 2.25
C THR A 36 -0.46 11.72 0.92
N VAL A 37 -0.91 11.06 -0.14
CA VAL A 37 -0.94 11.61 -1.49
C VAL A 37 -2.30 11.38 -2.13
N THR A 38 -2.74 12.31 -2.96
CA THR A 38 -3.90 12.15 -3.82
C THR A 38 -3.41 11.87 -5.24
N LEU A 39 -3.93 10.81 -5.85
CA LEU A 39 -3.50 10.34 -7.16
C LEU A 39 -4.68 10.36 -8.13
N PRO A 40 -4.54 10.97 -9.32
CA PRO A 40 -5.58 10.96 -10.32
C PRO A 40 -5.78 9.53 -10.84
N LEU A 41 -7.04 9.19 -11.11
CA LEU A 41 -7.40 7.97 -11.82
C LEU A 41 -7.18 8.18 -13.33
N PRO A 42 -6.80 7.13 -14.08
CA PRO A 42 -6.77 7.19 -15.53
C PRO A 42 -8.13 7.59 -16.12
N GLU A 43 -8.12 8.29 -17.25
CA GLU A 43 -9.35 8.77 -17.89
C GLU A 43 -10.34 7.63 -18.18
N GLY A 44 -11.62 7.88 -17.91
CA GLY A 44 -12.69 6.89 -18.10
C GLY A 44 -12.79 5.80 -17.02
N LEU A 45 -11.88 5.76 -16.04
CA LEU A 45 -11.94 4.81 -14.93
C LEU A 45 -12.51 5.43 -13.65
N ASN A 46 -13.32 4.64 -12.95
CA ASN A 46 -13.85 4.96 -11.62
C ASN A 46 -13.27 4.08 -10.51
N MET A 47 -12.37 3.15 -10.85
CA MET A 47 -11.68 2.28 -9.93
C MET A 47 -10.35 1.79 -10.51
N VAL A 48 -9.42 1.44 -9.63
CA VAL A 48 -8.10 0.91 -10.00
C VAL A 48 -7.68 -0.21 -9.07
N LYS A 49 -6.75 -1.05 -9.54
CA LYS A 49 -6.05 -2.01 -8.69
C LYS A 49 -4.85 -1.33 -8.04
N VAL A 50 -4.75 -1.44 -6.73
CA VAL A 50 -3.65 -0.89 -5.93
C VAL A 50 -2.91 -2.01 -5.23
N TYR A 51 -1.58 -1.99 -5.31
CA TYR A 51 -0.73 -2.74 -4.39
C TYR A 51 0.46 -1.88 -3.99
N VAL A 52 1.15 -2.30 -2.93
CA VAL A 52 2.34 -1.63 -2.44
C VAL A 52 3.47 -2.61 -2.23
N ASP A 53 4.70 -2.13 -2.40
CA ASP A 53 5.88 -2.84 -1.95
C ASP A 53 6.81 -1.90 -1.19
N GLN A 54 7.73 -2.52 -0.46
CA GLN A 54 8.82 -1.80 0.19
C GLN A 54 10.08 -2.11 -0.60
N ARG A 55 10.84 -1.09 -0.99
CA ARG A 55 12.08 -1.30 -1.75
C ARG A 55 13.01 -2.26 -0.99
N GLY A 56 13.39 -3.37 -1.61
CA GLY A 56 14.22 -4.42 -1.00
C GLY A 56 13.46 -5.46 -0.16
N ALA A 57 12.14 -5.35 -0.03
CA ALA A 57 11.32 -6.44 0.49
C ALA A 57 11.13 -7.53 -0.56
N PHE A 58 11.09 -8.78 -0.11
CA PHE A 58 10.89 -9.95 -0.97
C PHE A 58 9.42 -10.14 -1.38
N THR A 59 8.50 -9.38 -0.76
CA THR A 59 7.05 -9.55 -0.86
C THR A 59 6.34 -8.21 -1.00
N ARG A 60 5.36 -8.16 -1.92
CA ARG A 60 4.42 -7.04 -2.08
C ARG A 60 3.12 -7.32 -1.33
N SER A 61 2.32 -6.30 -1.06
CA SER A 61 0.98 -6.47 -0.51
C SER A 61 0.08 -7.26 -1.47
N LYS A 62 -1.06 -7.73 -0.97
CA LYS A 62 -2.16 -8.15 -1.86
C LYS A 62 -2.64 -6.94 -2.68
N GLU A 63 -3.11 -7.21 -3.89
CA GLU A 63 -3.82 -6.24 -4.73
C GLU A 63 -5.23 -6.01 -4.16
N VAL A 64 -5.65 -4.75 -4.12
CA VAL A 64 -7.00 -4.33 -3.71
C VAL A 64 -7.61 -3.42 -4.77
N ILE A 65 -8.94 -3.40 -4.87
CA ILE A 65 -9.65 -2.47 -5.76
C ILE A 65 -10.04 -1.24 -4.95
N VAL A 66 -9.69 -0.06 -5.46
CA VAL A 66 -10.00 1.24 -4.85
C VAL A 66 -10.80 2.06 -5.84
N LYS A 67 -11.96 2.58 -5.41
CA LYS A 67 -12.84 3.40 -6.24
C LYS A 67 -12.51 4.89 -6.08
N ALA A 68 -12.95 5.69 -7.06
CA ALA A 68 -12.86 7.14 -6.99
C ALA A 68 -13.46 7.68 -5.67
N GLY A 69 -12.75 8.60 -5.03
CA GLY A 69 -13.10 9.18 -3.74
C GLY A 69 -12.68 8.35 -2.52
N GLN A 70 -12.31 7.08 -2.69
CA GLN A 70 -11.87 6.24 -1.57
C GLN A 70 -10.41 6.47 -1.19
N THR A 71 -10.09 6.10 0.06
CA THR A 71 -8.74 6.13 0.60
C THR A 71 -8.18 4.72 0.75
N ALA A 72 -6.98 4.48 0.22
CA ALA A 72 -6.18 3.30 0.46
C ALA A 72 -5.21 3.56 1.63
N ILE A 73 -5.45 2.94 2.78
CA ILE A 73 -4.61 3.06 3.97
C ILE A 73 -3.61 1.91 4.00
N ILE A 74 -2.33 2.24 3.86
CA ILE A 74 -1.22 1.29 3.95
C ILE A 74 -0.88 1.08 5.43
N LYS A 75 -1.01 -0.16 5.90
CA LYS A 75 -0.68 -0.55 7.27
C LYS A 75 0.46 -1.56 7.31
N GLY A 76 1.12 -1.63 8.47
CA GLY A 76 1.97 -2.78 8.77
C GLY A 76 1.10 -4.03 8.96
N SER A 77 1.48 -5.14 8.35
CA SER A 77 0.76 -6.40 8.49
C SER A 77 0.81 -6.91 9.94
N ALA A 78 -0.36 -7.01 10.59
CA ALA A 78 -0.50 -7.55 11.94
C ALA A 78 0.01 -8.99 12.07
N TRP A 79 0.02 -9.72 10.95
CA TRP A 79 0.40 -11.14 10.87
C TRP A 79 1.88 -11.39 11.16
N LYS A 80 2.75 -10.39 10.90
CA LYS A 80 4.18 -10.51 11.20
C LYS A 80 4.47 -10.38 12.70
N THR A 81 3.76 -9.51 13.42
CA THR A 81 3.90 -9.38 14.88
C THR A 81 3.55 -10.70 15.56
N PHE A 82 2.61 -11.46 14.99
CA PHE A 82 2.19 -12.77 15.48
C PHE A 82 3.15 -13.92 15.12
N LEU A 83 3.80 -13.89 13.94
CA LEU A 83 4.64 -15.00 13.43
C LEU A 83 6.17 -14.78 13.51
N GLY A 84 6.62 -13.61 13.94
CA GLY A 84 8.04 -13.32 14.15
C GLY A 84 8.92 -13.65 12.92
N PHE A 85 10.03 -14.34 13.16
CA PHE A 85 10.99 -14.74 12.11
C PHE A 85 10.39 -15.70 11.06
N PHE A 86 9.40 -16.53 11.43
CA PHE A 86 8.77 -17.49 10.52
C PHE A 86 7.96 -16.84 9.41
N GLY A 87 7.38 -15.66 9.65
CA GLY A 87 6.59 -14.95 8.63
C GLY A 87 7.41 -14.55 7.40
N ARG A 88 8.72 -14.33 7.55
CA ARG A 88 9.64 -14.01 6.45
C ARG A 88 9.92 -15.22 5.55
N ILE A 89 10.03 -16.41 6.15
CA ILE A 89 10.28 -17.69 5.44
C ILE A 89 9.03 -18.09 4.64
N LEU A 90 7.84 -17.80 5.14
CA LEU A 90 6.56 -18.14 4.51
C LEU A 90 6.11 -17.15 3.43
N GLY A 91 6.91 -16.12 3.11
CA GLY A 91 6.56 -15.14 2.07
C GLY A 91 5.36 -14.27 2.44
N ILE A 92 5.08 -14.05 3.72
CA ILE A 92 3.96 -13.23 4.16
C ILE A 92 4.29 -11.73 3.91
N PRO A 93 3.42 -10.95 3.26
CA PRO A 93 3.64 -9.53 3.05
C PRO A 93 3.76 -8.74 4.34
N TYR A 94 4.75 -7.84 4.38
CA TYR A 94 4.97 -6.91 5.49
C TYR A 94 3.94 -5.79 5.55
N LEU A 95 3.29 -5.51 4.42
CA LEU A 95 2.33 -4.43 4.24
C LEU A 95 0.97 -4.99 3.84
N SER A 96 -0.09 -4.34 4.32
CA SER A 96 -1.46 -4.57 3.92
C SER A 96 -2.12 -3.24 3.56
N ILE A 97 -3.20 -3.30 2.77
CA ILE A 97 -3.98 -2.14 2.40
C ILE A 97 -5.41 -2.36 2.93
N GLU A 98 -5.91 -1.37 3.66
CA GLU A 98 -7.34 -1.23 3.98
C GLU A 98 -7.94 -0.13 3.11
N VAL A 99 -9.18 -0.31 2.68
CA VAL A 99 -9.90 0.69 1.87
C VAL A 99 -10.99 1.30 2.73
N THR A 100 -11.05 2.63 2.76
CA THR A 100 -12.09 3.39 3.45
C THR A 100 -12.76 4.36 2.49
N ASP A 101 -14.03 4.69 2.78
CA ASP A 101 -14.76 5.76 2.10
C ASP A 101 -14.34 7.15 2.59
#